data_AF-A0A2V8A176-F1
#
_entry.id   AF-A0A2V8A176-F1
#
_cell.length_a   1.000
_cell.length_b   1.000
_cell.length_c   1.000
_cell.angle_alpha   90.00
_cell.angle_beta   90.00
_cell.angle_gamma   90.00
#
_symmetry.space_group_name_H-M   'P 1'
#
loop_
_entity.id
_entity.type
_entity.pdbx_description
1 polymer ?
#
loop_
_entity_poly.entity_id
_entity_poly.type
_entity_poly.pdbx_seq_one_letter_code
_entity_poly.pdbx_strand_id
1 'polypeptide(L)'
;MFVTRTGFADAGFTPAQIGAAPGKRREVVIGGRRVKTVDIHAHTFVPEVWDLVKATPLAATAKGNLTGNIALGNPQRLIDMDAQGIDVQAINVNAWGYSADRALARDLIALQNEKISQNGDGRVAAP
;
A
#
# COMPACT_ATOMS: atom_id res chain seq x y z
N MET A 1 -29.14 35.00 -44.65
CA MET A 1 -29.06 34.82 -43.18
C MET A 1 -30.26 34.01 -42.74
N PHE A 2 -30.10 32.68 -42.66
CA PHE A 2 -31.00 31.76 -41.97
C PHE A 2 -30.10 30.66 -41.40
N VAL A 3 -30.06 30.57 -40.08
CA VAL A 3 -29.19 29.66 -39.33
C VAL A 3 -29.89 28.32 -39.21
N THR A 4 -29.35 27.29 -39.86
CA THR A 4 -29.68 25.89 -39.54
C THR A 4 -28.85 25.46 -38.34
N ARG A 5 -29.50 25.34 -37.17
CA ARG A 5 -28.94 24.62 -36.01
C ARG A 5 -29.82 23.41 -35.73
N THR A 6 -29.49 22.29 -36.34
CA THR A 6 -29.84 20.96 -35.80
C THR A 6 -28.83 20.64 -34.70
N GLY A 7 -29.24 20.80 -33.45
CA GLY A 7 -28.44 20.42 -32.29
C GLY A 7 -28.48 18.91 -32.10
N PHE A 8 -27.31 18.26 -32.16
CA PHE A 8 -27.12 16.95 -31.56
C PHE A 8 -26.85 17.16 -30.07
N ALA A 9 -27.75 16.63 -29.22
CA ALA A 9 -27.48 16.47 -27.80
C ALA A 9 -26.58 15.24 -27.65
N ASP A 10 -25.28 15.47 -27.47
CA ASP A 10 -24.34 14.42 -27.10
C ASP A 10 -24.57 14.10 -25.62
N ALA A 11 -25.35 13.05 -25.36
CA ALA A 11 -25.46 12.47 -24.03
C ALA A 11 -24.08 11.87 -23.71
N GLY A 12 -23.30 12.57 -22.90
CA GLY A 12 -21.95 12.19 -22.51
C GLY A 12 -21.89 10.74 -22.03
N PHE A 13 -21.47 9.84 -22.91
CA PHE A 13 -21.07 8.49 -22.57
C PHE A 13 -19.81 8.62 -21.72
N THR A 14 -19.95 8.59 -20.39
CA THR A 14 -18.79 8.31 -19.54
C THR A 14 -18.37 6.88 -19.84
N PRO A 15 -17.17 6.62 -20.40
CA PRO A 15 -16.70 5.26 -20.49
C PRO A 15 -16.64 4.71 -19.07
N ALA A 16 -17.38 3.64 -18.79
CA ALA A 16 -17.08 2.80 -17.64
C ALA A 16 -15.57 2.52 -17.69
N GLN A 17 -14.86 2.70 -16.57
CA GLN A 17 -13.41 2.52 -16.52
C GLN A 17 -13.07 1.12 -17.06
N ILE A 18 -12.66 1.05 -18.32
CA ILE A 18 -12.13 -0.15 -18.94
C ILE A 18 -10.88 -0.46 -18.10
N GLY A 19 -10.87 -1.63 -17.46
CA GLY A 19 -9.71 -2.10 -16.72
C GLY A 19 -8.44 -1.94 -17.57
N ALA A 20 -7.36 -1.47 -16.95
CA ALA A 20 -6.11 -1.26 -17.68
C ALA A 20 -5.67 -2.56 -18.38
N ALA A 21 -5.10 -2.41 -19.59
CA ALA A 21 -4.53 -3.54 -20.31
C ALA A 21 -3.50 -4.29 -19.44
N PRO A 22 -3.36 -5.62 -19.60
CA PRO A 22 -2.40 -6.40 -18.81
C PRO A 22 -1.00 -5.76 -18.86
N GLY A 23 -0.44 -5.48 -17.68
CA GLY A 23 0.87 -4.82 -17.55
C GLY A 23 0.87 -3.29 -17.45
N LYS A 24 -0.27 -2.61 -17.62
CA LYS A 24 -0.39 -1.17 -17.34
C LYS A 24 -1.03 -0.94 -15.96
N ARG A 25 -0.43 -0.06 -15.14
CA ARG A 25 -1.03 0.43 -13.88
C ARG A 25 -2.45 0.97 -14.15
N ARG A 26 -3.39 0.64 -13.27
CA ARG A 26 -4.76 1.18 -13.29
C ARG A 26 -4.74 2.67 -12.95
N GLU A 27 -5.50 3.46 -13.69
CA GLU A 27 -5.67 4.89 -13.44
C GLU A 27 -7.10 5.18 -12.96
N VAL A 28 -7.23 5.99 -11.92
CA VAL A 28 -8.53 6.49 -11.43
C VAL A 28 -8.80 7.86 -12.04
N VAL A 29 -9.95 7.99 -12.71
CA VAL A 29 -10.35 9.19 -13.45
C VAL A 29 -11.71 9.65 -12.94
N ILE A 30 -11.81 10.93 -12.57
CA ILE A 30 -13.07 11.57 -12.15
C ILE A 30 -13.29 12.79 -13.03
N GLY A 31 -14.44 12.86 -13.71
CA GLY A 31 -14.77 13.97 -14.61
C GLY A 31 -13.76 14.15 -15.75
N GLY A 32 -13.23 13.06 -16.30
CA GLY A 32 -12.22 13.08 -17.37
C GLY A 32 -10.80 13.44 -16.92
N ARG A 33 -10.57 13.66 -15.61
CA ARG A 33 -9.25 13.99 -15.07
C ARG A 33 -8.72 12.88 -14.16
N ARG A 34 -7.46 12.46 -14.37
CA ARG A 34 -6.76 11.52 -13.47
C ARG A 34 -6.61 12.15 -12.09
N VAL A 35 -7.01 11.41 -11.06
CA VAL A 35 -6.88 11.82 -9.65
C VAL A 35 -5.77 11.02 -8.98
N LYS A 36 -5.19 11.59 -7.92
CA LYS A 36 -4.23 10.88 -7.07
C LYS A 36 -5.00 10.06 -6.04
N THR A 37 -4.69 8.78 -5.93
CA THR A 37 -5.27 7.86 -4.95
C THR A 37 -4.29 7.62 -3.81
N VAL A 38 -4.76 7.83 -2.58
CA VAL A 38 -3.96 7.61 -1.37
C VAL A 38 -4.71 6.61 -0.50
N ASP A 39 -4.05 5.50 -0.22
CA ASP A 39 -4.52 4.50 0.73
C ASP A 39 -3.86 4.75 2.08
N ILE A 40 -4.68 5.04 3.09
CA ILE A 40 -4.23 5.35 4.45
C ILE A 40 -4.34 4.15 5.40
N HIS A 41 -4.89 3.03 4.92
CA HIS A 41 -5.07 1.81 5.69
C HIS A 41 -4.30 0.67 5.03
N ALA A 42 -2.97 0.76 5.12
CA ALA A 42 -2.08 -0.24 4.56
C ALA A 42 -1.19 -0.85 5.65
N HIS A 43 -1.49 -2.09 6.06
CA HIS A 43 -0.68 -2.76 7.06
C HIS A 43 0.69 -3.19 6.51
N THR A 44 1.71 -3.14 7.35
CA THR A 44 3.06 -3.64 7.11
C THR A 44 3.58 -4.40 8.33
N PHE A 45 4.52 -5.31 8.10
CA PHE A 45 5.22 -6.06 9.14
C PHE A 45 6.72 -6.01 8.88
N VAL A 46 7.52 -5.68 9.89
CA VAL A 46 8.99 -5.56 9.77
C VAL A 46 9.64 -6.89 10.14
N PRO A 47 10.19 -7.68 9.19
CA PRO A 47 10.71 -9.01 9.49
C PRO A 47 11.86 -9.02 10.51
N GLU A 48 12.66 -7.97 10.56
CA GLU A 48 13.83 -7.83 11.44
C GLU A 48 13.49 -7.85 12.94
N VAL A 49 12.23 -7.61 13.31
CA VAL A 49 11.78 -7.75 14.71
C VAL A 49 11.94 -9.18 15.23
N TRP A 50 12.06 -10.17 14.34
CA TRP A 50 12.27 -11.57 14.71
C TRP A 50 13.43 -11.77 15.67
N ASP A 51 14.54 -11.05 15.49
CA ASP A 51 15.72 -11.19 16.35
C ASP A 51 15.47 -10.74 17.80
N LEU A 52 14.50 -9.84 18.00
CA LEU A 52 14.08 -9.39 19.33
C LEU A 52 13.06 -10.35 19.99
N VAL A 53 12.24 -11.03 19.20
CA VAL A 53 11.05 -11.75 19.73
C VAL A 53 11.14 -13.28 19.66
N LYS A 54 12.09 -13.85 18.93
CA LYS A 54 12.18 -15.32 18.72
C LYS A 54 12.29 -16.16 19.99
N ALA A 55 12.75 -15.56 21.09
CA ALA A 55 12.88 -16.20 22.40
C ALA A 55 11.82 -15.72 23.43
N THR A 56 10.74 -15.07 22.97
CA THR A 56 9.68 -14.53 23.82
C THR A 56 8.32 -15.15 23.47
N PRO A 57 7.28 -15.00 24.32
CA PRO A 57 5.93 -15.46 24.01
C PRO A 57 5.33 -14.84 22.72
N LEU A 58 5.88 -13.73 22.23
CA LEU A 58 5.44 -13.09 20.98
C LEU A 58 5.88 -13.82 19.71
N ALA A 59 6.82 -14.78 19.81
CA ALA A 59 7.37 -15.48 18.65
C ALA A 59 6.29 -16.13 17.77
N ALA A 60 5.26 -16.73 18.39
CA ALA A 60 4.17 -17.38 17.66
C ALA A 60 3.39 -16.38 16.79
N THR A 61 3.07 -15.20 17.35
CA THR A 61 2.37 -14.13 16.64
C THR A 61 3.24 -13.52 15.53
N ALA A 62 4.52 -13.28 15.80
CA ALA A 62 5.43 -12.69 14.84
C ALA A 62 5.70 -13.63 13.64
N LYS A 63 5.88 -14.93 13.90
CA LYS A 63 6.28 -15.91 12.89
C LYS A 63 5.35 -15.96 11.68
N GLY A 64 4.05 -15.80 11.89
CA GLY A 64 3.05 -15.82 10.81
C GLY A 64 3.12 -14.61 9.86
N ASN A 65 3.84 -13.55 10.23
CA ASN A 65 3.90 -12.30 9.48
C ASN A 65 5.30 -11.99 8.92
N LEU A 66 6.28 -12.86 9.17
CA LEU A 66 7.64 -12.72 8.64
C LEU A 66 7.70 -12.80 7.11
N THR A 67 6.68 -13.41 6.50
CA THR A 67 6.53 -13.58 5.06
C THR A 67 5.11 -13.18 4.62
N GLY A 68 4.87 -13.14 3.32
CA GLY A 68 3.55 -12.82 2.76
C GLY A 68 3.34 -11.34 2.48
N ASN A 69 2.12 -10.97 2.13
CA ASN A 69 1.81 -9.68 1.46
C ASN A 69 2.11 -8.44 2.31
N ILE A 70 2.03 -8.56 3.64
CA ILE A 70 2.28 -7.43 4.53
C ILE A 70 3.76 -7.30 4.93
N ALA A 71 4.60 -8.29 4.66
CA ALA A 71 6.02 -8.21 4.98
C ALA A 71 6.65 -7.02 4.25
N LEU A 72 7.34 -6.16 4.99
CA LEU A 72 8.02 -4.99 4.46
C LEU A 72 9.08 -5.44 3.44
N GLY A 73 9.10 -4.79 2.28
CA GLY A 73 9.97 -5.16 1.16
C GLY A 73 9.40 -6.23 0.22
N ASN A 74 8.20 -6.78 0.47
CA ASN A 74 7.58 -7.69 -0.48
C ASN A 74 7.20 -6.96 -1.79
N PRO A 75 7.74 -7.38 -2.96
CA PRO A 75 7.47 -6.73 -4.25
C PRO A 75 5.99 -6.84 -4.68
N GLN A 76 5.24 -7.82 -4.17
CA GLN A 76 3.82 -7.99 -4.46
C GLN A 76 2.99 -6.75 -4.11
N ARG A 77 3.41 -5.98 -3.09
CA ARG A 77 2.72 -4.74 -2.71
C ARG A 77 2.62 -3.76 -3.88
N LEU A 78 3.72 -3.55 -4.62
CA LEU A 78 3.74 -2.60 -5.74
C LEU A 78 2.89 -3.10 -6.91
N ILE A 79 2.90 -4.41 -7.17
CA ILE A 79 2.06 -5.05 -8.18
C ILE A 79 0.57 -4.86 -7.84
N ASP A 80 0.21 -5.07 -6.57
CA ASP A 80 -1.17 -4.89 -6.10
C ASP A 80 -1.59 -3.42 -6.15
N MET A 81 -0.71 -2.49 -5.76
CA MET A 81 -0.94 -1.05 -5.90
C MET A 81 -1.17 -0.66 -7.36
N ASP A 82 -0.37 -1.17 -8.29
CA ASP A 82 -0.54 -0.92 -9.72
C ASP A 82 -1.88 -1.47 -10.24
N ALA A 83 -2.23 -2.70 -9.86
CA ALA A 83 -3.47 -3.34 -10.26
C ALA A 83 -4.72 -2.63 -9.70
N GLN A 84 -4.62 -2.10 -8.48
CA GLN A 84 -5.71 -1.41 -7.80
C GLN A 84 -5.78 0.07 -8.17
N GLY A 85 -4.71 0.63 -8.73
CA GLY A 85 -4.60 2.04 -9.07
C GLY A 85 -4.39 2.92 -7.85
N ILE A 86 -3.56 2.47 -6.90
CA ILE A 86 -3.14 3.19 -5.70
C ILE A 86 -1.81 3.89 -5.99
N ASP A 87 -1.76 5.23 -5.85
CA ASP A 87 -0.52 5.97 -6.06
C ASP A 87 0.41 5.95 -4.85
N VAL A 88 -0.17 6.07 -3.65
CA VAL A 88 0.59 6.16 -2.40
C VAL A 88 -0.11 5.34 -1.33
N GLN A 89 0.67 4.59 -0.56
CA GLN A 89 0.23 3.99 0.70
C GLN A 89 0.90 4.67 1.88
N ALA A 90 0.11 5.12 2.85
CA ALA A 90 0.62 5.44 4.17
C ALA A 90 0.61 4.15 5.00
N ILE A 91 1.77 3.51 5.11
CA ILE A 91 1.88 2.19 5.75
C ILE A 91 1.93 2.30 7.27
N ASN A 92 1.33 1.33 7.96
CA ASN A 92 1.29 1.25 9.41
C ASN A 92 1.51 -0.20 9.91
N VAL A 93 1.96 -0.35 11.16
CA VAL A 93 2.07 -1.67 11.80
C VAL A 93 0.74 -2.05 12.44
N ASN A 94 0.29 -3.29 12.22
CA ASN A 94 -0.91 -3.82 12.88
C ASN A 94 -0.65 -4.18 14.36
N ALA A 95 -1.70 -4.29 15.16
CA ALA A 95 -1.65 -4.73 16.55
C ALA A 95 -1.17 -6.18 16.69
N TRP A 96 0.09 -6.39 17.08
CA TRP A 96 0.62 -7.73 17.37
C TRP A 96 1.50 -7.81 18.63
N GLY A 97 2.17 -6.71 19.00
CA GLY A 97 3.17 -6.68 20.07
C GLY A 97 2.67 -6.24 21.45
N TYR A 98 1.36 -6.17 21.71
CA TYR A 98 0.81 -5.54 22.91
C TYR A 98 1.15 -6.24 24.24
N SER A 99 1.53 -7.52 24.22
CA SER A 99 2.00 -8.22 25.42
C SER A 99 3.49 -8.09 25.68
N ALA A 100 4.23 -7.30 24.89
CA ALA A 100 5.62 -6.98 25.17
C ALA A 100 5.75 -6.26 26.51
N ASP A 101 6.76 -6.61 27.29
CA ASP A 101 7.16 -5.77 28.42
C ASP A 101 7.67 -4.40 27.93
N ARG A 102 7.82 -3.46 28.86
CA ARG A 102 8.17 -2.07 28.52
C ARG A 102 9.51 -1.94 27.78
N ALA A 103 10.51 -2.75 28.13
CA ALA A 103 11.82 -2.67 27.49
C ALA A 103 11.76 -3.24 26.07
N LEU A 104 11.13 -4.40 25.91
CA LEU A 104 10.92 -5.01 24.60
C LEU A 104 10.05 -4.13 23.70
N ALA A 105 8.99 -3.52 24.23
CA ALA A 105 8.13 -2.61 23.48
C ALA A 105 8.90 -1.39 22.96
N ARG A 106 9.79 -0.80 23.78
CA ARG A 106 10.65 0.31 23.35
C ARG A 106 11.52 -0.11 22.15
N ASP A 107 12.19 -1.25 22.26
CA ASP A 107 13.13 -1.71 21.25
C ASP A 107 12.40 -2.12 19.95
N LEU A 108 11.22 -2.75 20.08
CA LEU A 108 10.34 -3.06 18.94
C LEU A 108 9.86 -1.82 18.20
N ILE A 109 9.38 -0.79 18.90
CA ILE A 109 8.87 0.43 18.26
C ILE A 109 10.01 1.20 17.59
N ALA A 110 11.18 1.28 18.23
CA ALA A 110 12.35 1.92 17.64
C ALA A 110 12.77 1.23 16.33
N LEU A 111 12.95 -0.10 16.35
CA LEU A 111 13.36 -0.87 15.17
C LEU A 111 12.31 -0.77 14.05
N GLN A 112 11.02 -0.90 14.38
CA GLN A 112 9.97 -0.83 13.35
C GLN A 112 9.92 0.54 12.67
N ASN A 113 9.97 1.63 13.44
CA ASN A 113 9.96 2.98 12.89
C ASN A 113 11.20 3.24 12.03
N GLU A 114 12.37 2.78 12.46
CA GLU A 114 13.60 2.90 11.69
C GLU A 114 13.45 2.18 10.34
N LYS A 115 13.06 0.90 10.35
CA LYS A 115 12.93 0.11 9.11
C LYS A 115 11.85 0.63 8.18
N ILE A 116 10.73 1.11 8.71
CA ILE A 116 9.67 1.74 7.91
C ILE A 116 10.17 3.04 7.27
N SER A 117 10.94 3.86 7.99
CA SER A 117 11.48 5.09 7.43
C SER A 117 12.53 4.86 6.34
N GLN A 118 13.34 3.81 6.46
CA GLN A 118 14.35 3.42 5.46
C GLN A 118 13.73 2.86 4.17
N ASN A 119 12.61 2.14 4.27
CA ASN A 119 12.02 1.42 3.14
C ASN A 119 10.70 2.05 2.63
N GLY A 120 10.21 3.11 3.28
CA GLY A 120 8.94 3.77 2.96
C GLY A 120 8.98 4.66 1.72
N ASP A 121 10.15 4.92 1.14
CA ASP A 121 10.32 5.74 -0.07
C ASP A 121 10.20 4.93 -1.38
N GLY A 122 9.92 3.62 -1.30
CA GLY A 122 9.81 2.73 -2.46
C GLY A 122 11.14 2.41 -3.12
N ARG A 123 12.27 2.83 -2.56
CA ARG A 123 13.59 2.31 -2.94
C ARG A 123 13.78 0.99 -2.22
N VAL A 124 13.36 -0.08 -2.89
CA VAL A 124 13.86 -1.41 -2.53
C VAL A 124 15.37 -1.31 -2.52
N ALA A 125 15.99 -1.50 -1.36
CA ALA A 125 17.42 -1.75 -1.31
C ALA A 125 17.66 -2.99 -2.19
N ALA A 126 18.24 -2.77 -3.36
CA ALA A 126 18.76 -3.86 -4.17
C ALA A 126 19.80 -4.61 -3.32
N PRO A 127 19.90 -5.95 -3.48
CA PRO A 127 20.86 -6.77 -2.74
C PRO A 127 22.31 -6.28 -2.90
#